data_AF-A0A662P5S6-F1
#
_entry.id   AF-A0A662P5S6-F1
#
_cell.length_a   1.000
_cell.length_b   1.000
_cell.length_c   1.000
_cell.angle_alpha   90.00
_cell.angle_beta   90.00
_cell.angle_gamma   90.00
#
_symmetry.space_group_name_H-M   'P 1'
#
loop_
_entity.id
_entity.type
_entity.pdbx_description
1 polymer ?
#
loop_
_entity_poly.entity_id
_entity_poly.type
_entity_poly.pdbx_seq_one_letter_code
_entity_poly.pdbx_strand_id
1 'polypeptide(L)'
;MMEKYKQQMKAYRKKRMMQNNTPFLPPSGVVYVMDSLDATKKMKAEVLKTKTKQHREIIETLACPVCGNPMEWDPHWEGFICMKHGKKAIYEIVEPD
;
A
#
# COMPACT_ATOMS: atom_id res chain seq x y z
N MET A 1 23.92 -19.93 4.71
CA MET A 1 22.56 -19.47 5.11
C MET A 1 22.20 -18.07 4.59
N MET A 2 23.14 -17.11 4.53
CA MET A 2 22.84 -15.72 4.14
C MET A 2 22.59 -15.50 2.62
N GLU A 3 23.15 -16.36 1.75
CA GLU A 3 22.98 -16.26 0.29
C GLU A 3 21.58 -16.65 -0.19
N LYS A 4 20.97 -17.69 0.40
CA LYS A 4 19.57 -18.05 0.13
C LYS A 4 18.62 -16.91 0.51
N TYR A 5 18.87 -16.25 1.64
CA TYR A 5 18.10 -15.08 2.08
C TYR A 5 18.27 -13.89 1.12
N LYS A 6 19.50 -13.62 0.65
CA LYS A 6 19.74 -12.57 -0.37
C LYS A 6 19.04 -12.89 -1.70
N GLN A 7 19.04 -14.14 -2.13
CA GLN A 7 18.32 -14.57 -3.34
C GLN A 7 16.80 -14.45 -3.19
N GLN A 8 16.24 -14.86 -2.05
CA GLN A 8 14.82 -14.68 -1.74
C GLN A 8 14.44 -13.19 -1.69
N MET A 9 15.25 -12.35 -1.05
CA MET A 9 15.04 -10.90 -1.02
C MET A 9 15.15 -10.25 -2.39
N LYS A 10 16.06 -10.73 -3.25
CA LYS A 10 16.18 -10.26 -4.64
C LYS A 10 14.97 -10.68 -5.48
N ALA A 11 14.47 -11.90 -5.29
CA ALA A 11 13.25 -12.37 -5.95
C ALA A 11 12.01 -11.61 -5.46
N TYR A 12 11.90 -11.33 -4.16
CA TYR A 12 10.85 -10.50 -3.57
C TYR A 12 10.86 -9.08 -4.13
N ARG A 13 12.03 -8.42 -4.16
CA ARG A 13 12.20 -7.10 -4.77
C ARG A 13 11.85 -7.10 -6.26
N LYS A 14 12.27 -8.12 -7.01
CA LYS A 14 11.97 -8.26 -8.43
C LYS A 14 10.48 -8.48 -8.68
N LYS A 15 9.80 -9.25 -7.82
CA LYS A 15 8.34 -9.46 -7.88
C LYS A 15 7.58 -8.17 -7.57
N ARG A 16 8.01 -7.40 -6.56
CA ARG A 16 7.47 -6.06 -6.27
C ARG A 16 7.66 -5.09 -7.43
N MET A 17 8.86 -5.03 -8.01
CA MET A 17 9.14 -4.17 -9.18
C MET A 17 8.35 -4.53 -10.44
N MET A 18 7.85 -5.77 -10.55
CA MET A 18 7.01 -6.22 -11.68
C MET A 18 5.53 -5.88 -11.48
N GLN A 19 5.07 -5.66 -10.25
CA GLN A 19 3.70 -5.25 -9.97
C GLN A 19 3.64 -3.72 -9.93
N ASN A 20 2.92 -3.14 -10.88
CA ASN A 20 2.64 -1.71 -10.86
C ASN A 20 1.69 -1.41 -9.70
N ASN A 21 2.25 -1.07 -8.53
CA ASN A 21 1.50 -0.76 -7.31
C ASN A 21 0.93 0.67 -7.33
N THR A 22 0.83 1.33 -8.49
CA THR A 22 0.19 2.65 -8.58
C THR A 22 -1.17 2.58 -7.89
N PRO A 23 -1.50 3.52 -6.98
CA PRO A 23 -2.67 3.41 -6.13
C PRO A 23 -3.92 3.82 -6.92
N PHE A 24 -4.29 3.06 -7.94
CA PHE A 24 -5.47 3.32 -8.73
C PHE A 24 -6.71 3.17 -7.86
N LEU A 25 -7.66 4.09 -8.02
CA LEU A 25 -8.96 3.92 -7.39
C LEU A 25 -9.68 2.76 -8.08
N PRO A 26 -10.06 1.70 -7.36
CA PRO A 26 -10.84 0.62 -7.96
C PRO A 26 -12.24 1.13 -8.33
N PRO A 27 -12.87 0.59 -9.40
CA PRO A 27 -14.20 1.02 -9.84
C PRO A 27 -15.29 0.74 -8.79
N SER A 28 -15.04 -0.15 -7.84
CA SER A 28 -15.92 -0.41 -6.69
C SER A 28 -15.90 0.71 -5.64
N GLY A 29 -14.91 1.60 -5.68
CA GLY A 29 -14.69 2.64 -4.66
C GLY A 29 -14.23 2.10 -3.30
N VAL A 30 -14.11 0.78 -3.14
CA VAL A 30 -13.68 0.14 -1.89
C VAL A 30 -12.20 -0.24 -2.00
N VAL A 31 -11.39 0.33 -1.13
CA VAL A 31 -9.94 0.06 -1.08
C VAL A 31 -9.64 -0.82 0.12
N TYR A 32 -8.97 -1.94 -0.14
CA TYR A 32 -8.39 -2.77 0.89
C TYR A 32 -6.90 -2.54 0.93
N VAL A 33 -6.36 -2.49 2.14
CA VAL A 33 -4.94 -2.35 2.40
C VAL A 33 -4.47 -3.49 3.29
N MET A 34 -3.19 -3.82 3.15
CA MET A 34 -2.51 -4.81 3.96
C MET A 34 -1.23 -4.20 4.52
N ASP A 35 -0.89 -4.52 5.77
CA ASP A 35 0.38 -4.07 6.34
C ASP A 35 1.54 -4.86 5.70
N SER A 36 2.50 -4.15 5.13
CA SER A 36 3.69 -4.75 4.51
C SER A 36 4.57 -5.49 5.53
N LEU A 37 4.49 -5.12 6.81
CA LEU A 37 5.24 -5.76 7.90
C LEU A 37 4.46 -6.93 8.51
N ASP A 38 3.13 -6.93 8.40
CA ASP A 38 2.25 -7.96 8.94
C ASP A 38 1.08 -8.24 7.97
N ALA A 39 1.34 -9.12 7.00
CA ALA A 39 0.40 -9.50 5.95
C ALA A 39 -0.74 -10.42 6.42
N THR A 40 -0.99 -10.52 7.73
CA THR A 40 -1.98 -11.46 8.29
C THR A 40 -3.43 -11.01 8.07
N LYS A 41 -3.69 -9.71 7.88
CA LYS A 41 -5.06 -9.17 7.77
C LYS A 41 -5.21 -8.15 6.66
N LYS A 42 -6.21 -8.37 5.80
CA LYS A 42 -6.75 -7.35 4.89
C LYS A 42 -7.61 -6.38 5.70
N MET A 43 -7.35 -5.10 5.61
CA MET A 43 -8.09 -4.05 6.29
C MET A 43 -8.73 -3.12 5.26
N LYS A 44 -10.00 -2.78 5.46
CA LYS A 44 -10.66 -1.77 4.62
C LYS A 44 -10.12 -0.40 5.00
N ALA A 45 -9.65 0.36 4.02
CA ALA A 45 -9.24 1.76 4.20
C ALA A 45 -10.23 2.69 3.49
N GLU A 46 -10.40 3.87 4.06
CA GLU A 46 -11.24 4.91 3.48
C GLU A 46 -10.39 5.86 2.63
N VAL A 47 -10.91 6.21 1.44
CA VAL A 47 -10.26 7.14 0.54
C VAL A 47 -10.61 8.56 0.94
N LEU A 48 -9.60 9.32 1.37
CA LEU A 48 -9.78 10.72 1.77
C LEU A 48 -9.60 11.68 0.61
N LYS A 49 -8.66 11.38 -0.29
CA LYS A 49 -8.35 12.24 -1.43
C LYS A 49 -7.89 11.44 -2.63
N THR A 50 -8.44 11.76 -3.79
CA THR A 50 -8.02 11.24 -5.09
C THR A 50 -7.52 12.38 -5.98
N LYS A 51 -6.76 12.04 -7.01
CA LYS A 51 -6.38 12.94 -8.09
C LYS A 51 -6.38 12.21 -9.42
N THR A 52 -6.62 12.93 -10.51
CA THR A 52 -6.57 12.37 -11.86
C THR A 52 -5.15 12.48 -12.41
N LYS A 53 -4.56 11.35 -12.80
CA LYS A 53 -3.25 11.28 -13.47
C LYS A 53 -3.39 10.44 -14.73
N GLN A 54 -3.08 11.03 -15.89
CA GLN A 54 -3.13 10.35 -17.20
C GLN A 54 -4.47 9.64 -17.47
N HIS A 55 -5.59 10.36 -17.33
CA HIS A 55 -6.95 9.85 -17.50
C HIS A 55 -7.41 8.77 -16.50
N ARG A 56 -6.63 8.49 -15.45
CA ARG A 56 -7.01 7.56 -14.38
C ARG A 56 -7.07 8.26 -13.03
N GLU A 57 -8.02 7.88 -12.19
CA GLU A 57 -8.07 8.32 -10.80
C GLU A 57 -7.08 7.49 -9.96
N ILE A 58 -6.24 8.20 -9.23
CA ILE A 58 -5.29 7.63 -8.27
C ILE A 58 -5.60 8.18 -6.88
N ILE A 59 -5.38 7.36 -5.87
CA ILE A 59 -5.56 7.69 -4.48
C ILE A 59 -4.31 8.44 -4.01
N GLU A 60 -4.51 9.67 -3.55
CA GLU A 60 -3.44 10.51 -3.00
C GLU A 60 -3.33 10.32 -1.49
N THR A 61 -4.49 10.20 -0.82
CA THR A 61 -4.56 10.08 0.64
C THR A 61 -5.58 9.02 1.05
N LEU A 62 -5.17 8.12 1.94
CA LEU A 62 -6.02 7.13 2.61
C LEU A 62 -6.11 7.42 4.11
N ALA A 63 -7.24 7.10 4.72
CA ALA A 63 -7.34 7.03 6.17
C ALA A 63 -6.65 5.77 6.69
N CYS A 64 -5.86 5.91 7.75
CA CYS A 64 -5.24 4.78 8.42
C CYS A 64 -6.32 3.85 8.99
N PRO A 65 -6.31 2.55 8.66
CA PRO A 65 -7.33 1.61 9.16
C PRO A 65 -7.27 1.41 10.69
N VAL A 66 -6.17 1.82 11.33
CA VAL A 66 -5.96 1.65 12.79
C VAL A 66 -6.33 2.91 13.57
N CYS A 67 -5.92 4.09 13.10
CA CYS A 67 -6.08 5.34 13.86
C CYS A 67 -6.84 6.45 13.12
N GLY A 68 -7.34 6.19 11.90
CA GLY A 68 -8.11 7.16 11.11
C GLY A 68 -7.31 8.37 10.58
N ASN A 69 -6.01 8.49 10.91
CA ASN A 69 -5.20 9.60 10.44
C ASN A 69 -4.98 9.52 8.92
N PRO A 70 -4.92 10.66 8.22
CA PRO A 70 -4.57 10.68 6.82
C PRO A 70 -3.14 10.16 6.60
N MET A 71 -2.99 9.32 5.59
CA MET A 71 -1.74 8.74 5.13
C MET A 71 -1.56 9.09 3.66
N GLU A 72 -0.36 9.50 3.29
CA GLU A 72 -0.03 9.85 1.91
C GLU A 72 0.61 8.68 1.18
N TRP A 73 0.38 8.62 -0.13
CA TRP A 73 1.07 7.68 -0.99
C TRP A 73 2.56 8.02 -1.11
N ASP A 74 3.42 7.10 -0.71
CA ASP A 74 4.86 7.21 -0.87
C ASP A 74 5.31 6.36 -2.08
N PRO A 75 5.81 6.97 -3.17
CA PRO A 75 6.24 6.25 -4.37
C PRO A 75 7.56 5.47 -4.18
N HIS A 76 8.35 5.76 -3.14
CA HIS A 76 9.55 5.00 -2.81
C HIS A 76 9.20 3.67 -2.14
N TRP A 77 8.19 3.69 -1.27
CA TRP A 77 7.67 2.49 -0.62
C TRP A 77 6.57 1.78 -1.40
N GLU A 78 6.03 2.45 -2.44
CA GLU A 78 4.84 2.04 -3.17
C GLU A 78 3.71 1.65 -2.20
N GLY A 79 3.46 2.51 -1.23
CA GLY A 79 2.51 2.26 -0.15
C GLY A 79 2.13 3.52 0.60
N PHE A 80 1.08 3.43 1.40
CA PHE A 80 0.64 4.48 2.30
C PHE A 80 1.32 4.34 3.65
N ILE A 81 1.93 5.41 4.14
CA ILE A 81 2.71 5.36 5.38
C ILE A 81 1.92 6.01 6.52
N CYS A 82 1.72 5.26 7.61
CA CYS A 82 1.28 5.82 8.88
C CYS A 82 2.46 5.98 9.82
N MET A 83 2.63 7.19 10.37
CA MET A 83 3.58 7.45 11.46
C MET A 83 2.88 7.79 12.78
N LYS A 84 1.54 7.85 12.79
CA LYS A 84 0.75 8.35 13.93
C LYS A 84 0.39 7.27 14.94
N HIS A 85 0.20 6.02 14.52
CA HIS A 85 -0.22 4.92 15.41
C HIS A 85 0.97 4.25 16.14
N GLY A 86 1.81 5.04 16.82
CA GLY A 86 2.89 4.55 17.70
C GLY A 86 4.07 3.81 17.03
N LYS A 87 3.89 3.21 15.85
CA LYS A 87 4.91 2.57 15.02
C LYS A 87 4.79 3.04 13.58
N LYS A 88 5.85 2.90 12.78
CA LYS A 88 5.76 3.13 11.34
C LYS A 88 5.12 1.89 10.70
N ALA A 89 3.95 2.04 10.11
CA ALA A 89 3.36 1.01 9.25
C ALA A 89 3.34 1.48 7.80
N ILE A 90 3.48 0.52 6.90
CA ILE A 90 3.42 0.73 5.46
C ILE A 90 2.26 -0.13 4.97
N TYR A 91 1.32 0.49 4.28
CA TYR A 91 0.11 -0.14 3.80
C TYR A 91 0.14 -0.23 2.28
N GLU A 92 0.07 -1.45 1.77
CA GLU A 92 -0.03 -1.71 0.33
C GLU A 92 -1.49 -1.94 -0.03
N ILE A 93 -1.92 -1.40 -1.17
CA ILE A 93 -3.25 -1.68 -1.70
C ILE A 93 -3.28 -3.12 -2.21
N VAL A 94 -4.32 -3.84 -1.82
CA VAL A 94 -4.57 -5.21 -2.27
C VAL A 94 -5.91 -5.29 -2.97
N GLU A 95 -6.02 -6.17 -3.96
CA GLU A 95 -7.29 -6.39 -4.65
C GLU A 95 -8.33 -7.01 -3.69
N PRO A 96 -9.60 -6.57 -3.76
CA PRO A 96 -10.70 -7.34 -3.17
C PRO A 96 -10.74 -8.72 -3.83
N ASP A 97 -10.83 -9.78 -3.02
CA ASP A 97 -10.96 -11.17 -3.53
C ASP A 97 -12.20 -11.35 -4.41
#